data_AF-A0A066VY35-F1
#
_entry.id   AF-A0A066VY35-F1
#
_cell.length_a   1.000
_cell.length_b   1.000
_cell.length_c   1.000
_cell.angle_alpha   90.00
_cell.angle_beta   90.00
_cell.angle_gamma   90.00
#
_symmetry.space_group_name_H-M   'P 1'
#
loop_
_entity.id
_entity.type
_entity.pdbx_description
1 polymer ?
#
loop_
_entity_poly.entity_id
_entity_poly.type
_entity_poly.pdbx_seq_one_letter_code
_entity_poly.pdbx_strand_id
1 'polypeptide(L)'
;MAAQSASTAVPLDTPLTRDFPPTAHLPRADLEQLLYGDSNERDHLGAAAVDAAISAQADPLAPPPPLQQQNAYFEAFVHTLPSVQRTIAEHDALLESIEDKARRNAELKPRLEALRRETQQCFQQAQALDAQWLPLNATLEEMYKRFSPASLHAQLTQGTSKLHDASEALANAYVENLPSLASGFVTPDEPGSLPISSSPNPDPDTQFVRKFRELRTRYHRRALLAERWSKGTVAWRDE
;
A
#
# COMPACT_ATOMS: atom_id res chain seq x y z
N MET A 1 -45.20 5.84 4.82
CA MET A 1 -44.13 6.60 5.51
C MET A 1 -42.86 6.46 4.69
N ALA A 2 -42.60 7.42 3.79
CA ALA A 2 -41.44 7.41 2.91
C ALA A 2 -40.27 8.12 3.62
N ALA A 3 -39.16 7.42 3.79
CA ALA A 3 -37.93 7.97 4.37
C ALA A 3 -37.23 8.83 3.30
N GLN A 4 -37.13 10.13 3.58
CA GLN A 4 -36.29 11.05 2.82
C GLN A 4 -34.84 10.86 3.27
N SER A 5 -34.02 10.29 2.40
CA SER A 5 -32.58 10.20 2.58
C SER A 5 -31.96 11.57 2.28
N ALA A 6 -31.68 12.35 3.32
CA ALA A 6 -30.85 13.54 3.20
C ALA A 6 -29.41 13.10 2.88
N SER A 7 -29.03 13.22 1.62
CA SER A 7 -27.65 13.00 1.17
C SER A 7 -26.81 14.21 1.57
N THR A 8 -25.92 14.04 2.54
CA THR A 8 -24.97 15.05 2.98
C THR A 8 -23.94 15.29 1.87
N ALA A 9 -24.16 16.34 1.07
CA ALA A 9 -23.26 16.74 0.00
C ALA A 9 -21.95 17.29 0.60
N VAL A 10 -20.84 16.60 0.35
CA VAL A 10 -19.49 17.10 0.60
C VAL A 10 -19.25 18.30 -0.31
N PRO A 11 -18.79 19.46 0.19
CA PRO A 11 -18.54 20.64 -0.64
C PRO A 11 -17.31 20.38 -1.51
N LEU A 12 -17.55 20.03 -2.78
CA LEU A 12 -16.51 19.95 -3.79
C LEU A 12 -16.27 21.37 -4.33
N ASP A 13 -15.05 21.86 -4.14
CA ASP A 13 -14.59 23.14 -4.66
C ASP A 13 -14.33 22.96 -6.17
N THR A 14 -15.36 23.23 -6.97
CA THR A 14 -15.31 23.12 -8.42
C THR A 14 -15.37 24.52 -9.02
N PRO A 15 -14.83 24.75 -10.23
CA PRO A 15 -14.95 26.04 -10.91
C PRO A 15 -16.41 26.51 -11.05
N LEU A 16 -17.37 25.56 -11.13
CA LEU A 16 -18.80 25.86 -11.15
C LEU A 16 -19.30 26.45 -9.83
N THR A 17 -18.81 25.94 -8.69
CA THR A 17 -19.13 26.44 -7.34
C THR A 17 -18.55 27.83 -7.09
N ARG A 18 -17.40 28.14 -7.71
CA ARG A 18 -16.67 29.40 -7.52
C ARG A 18 -17.21 30.54 -8.38
N ASP A 19 -17.53 30.27 -9.63
CA ASP A 19 -17.90 31.32 -10.59
C ASP A 19 -19.43 31.54 -10.64
N PHE A 20 -20.24 30.54 -10.26
CA PHE A 20 -21.70 30.61 -10.30
C PHE A 20 -22.36 29.97 -9.05
N PRO A 21 -22.25 30.62 -7.87
CA PRO A 21 -22.81 30.10 -6.62
C PRO A 21 -24.33 29.83 -6.63
N PRO A 22 -25.22 30.58 -7.32
CA PRO A 22 -26.65 30.29 -7.27
C PRO A 22 -27.04 29.03 -8.08
N THR A 23 -26.24 28.62 -9.07
CA THR A 23 -26.54 27.45 -9.91
C THR A 23 -25.87 26.17 -9.40
N ALA A 24 -24.89 26.30 -8.52
CA ALA A 24 -24.13 25.17 -7.98
C ALA A 24 -24.97 24.19 -7.12
N HIS A 25 -26.10 24.65 -6.58
CA HIS A 25 -27.01 23.83 -5.77
C HIS A 25 -28.13 23.17 -6.58
N LEU A 26 -28.28 23.52 -7.86
CA LEU A 26 -29.34 23.00 -8.69
C LEU A 26 -29.04 21.56 -9.12
N PRO A 27 -30.03 20.64 -9.04
CA PRO A 27 -29.88 19.31 -9.60
C PRO A 27 -29.72 19.41 -11.13
N ARG A 28 -29.06 18.40 -11.71
CA ARG A 28 -28.76 18.34 -13.14
C ARG A 28 -29.97 18.59 -14.05
N ALA A 29 -31.16 18.12 -13.66
CA ALA A 29 -32.39 18.34 -14.41
C ALA A 29 -32.77 19.83 -14.53
N ASP A 30 -32.58 20.60 -13.46
CA ASP A 30 -32.91 22.03 -13.45
C ASP A 30 -31.88 22.84 -14.25
N LEU A 31 -30.61 22.41 -14.27
CA LEU A 31 -29.56 22.99 -15.12
C LEU A 31 -29.83 22.74 -16.60
N GLU A 32 -30.29 21.54 -16.95
CA GLU A 32 -30.72 21.22 -18.32
C GLU A 32 -31.94 22.07 -18.72
N GLN A 33 -32.88 22.31 -17.80
CA GLN A 33 -34.04 23.16 -18.07
C GLN A 33 -33.68 24.65 -18.23
N LEU A 34 -32.67 25.17 -17.52
CA LEU A 34 -32.14 26.52 -17.74
C LEU A 34 -31.42 26.66 -19.10
N LEU A 35 -30.73 25.61 -19.55
CA LEU A 35 -30.01 25.59 -20.81
C LEU A 35 -30.93 25.48 -22.03
N TYR A 36 -32.06 24.79 -21.89
CA TYR A 36 -33.01 24.51 -22.99
C TYR A 36 -34.37 25.24 -22.87
N GLY A 37 -34.69 25.86 -21.73
CA GLY A 37 -35.97 26.51 -21.48
C GLY A 37 -36.06 27.95 -22.02
N ASP A 38 -34.94 28.66 -22.10
CA ASP A 38 -34.91 30.09 -22.47
C ASP A 38 -35.04 30.34 -24.00
N SER A 39 -35.03 29.27 -24.81
CA SER A 39 -35.27 29.34 -26.25
C SER A 39 -36.74 29.52 -26.64
N ASN A 40 -37.70 29.26 -25.75
CA ASN A 40 -39.13 29.36 -26.07
C ASN A 40 -39.79 30.72 -25.76
N GLU A 41 -39.16 31.59 -24.96
CA GLU A 41 -39.80 32.85 -24.55
C GLU A 41 -39.52 34.04 -25.49
N ARG A 42 -38.58 33.91 -26.44
CA ARG A 42 -38.21 35.02 -27.35
C ARG A 42 -39.10 35.14 -28.61
N ASP A 43 -39.97 34.17 -28.87
CA ASP A 43 -40.80 34.16 -30.09
C ASP A 43 -42.09 34.99 -29.98
N HIS A 44 -42.43 35.55 -28.81
CA HIS A 44 -43.74 36.18 -28.60
C HIS A 44 -43.77 37.71 -28.52
N LEU A 45 -42.63 38.42 -28.60
CA LEU A 45 -42.60 39.90 -28.52
C LEU A 45 -42.26 40.60 -29.84
N GLY A 46 -41.97 39.86 -30.92
CA GLY A 46 -41.60 40.42 -32.23
C GLY A 46 -42.73 40.50 -33.27
N ALA A 47 -43.83 39.76 -33.09
CA ALA A 47 -44.82 39.58 -34.15
C ALA A 47 -45.78 40.78 -34.35
N ALA A 48 -46.04 41.58 -33.31
CA ALA A 48 -47.07 42.63 -33.37
C ALA A 48 -46.62 43.93 -34.07
N ALA A 49 -45.32 44.16 -34.22
CA ALA A 49 -44.80 45.39 -34.84
C ALA A 49 -44.62 45.27 -36.38
N VAL A 50 -44.61 44.04 -36.91
CA VAL A 50 -44.34 43.77 -38.33
C VAL A 50 -45.63 43.80 -39.18
N ASP A 51 -46.79 43.52 -38.59
CA ASP A 51 -48.08 43.50 -39.30
C ASP A 51 -48.60 44.88 -39.74
N ALA A 52 -48.12 45.97 -39.12
CA ALA A 52 -48.54 47.32 -39.49
C ALA A 52 -47.80 47.88 -40.73
N ALA A 53 -46.66 47.30 -41.11
CA ALA A 53 -45.81 47.82 -42.19
C ALA A 53 -46.06 47.16 -43.56
N ILE A 54 -46.84 46.07 -43.63
CA ILE A 54 -46.96 45.25 -44.86
C ILE A 54 -48.19 45.63 -45.72
N SER A 55 -49.06 46.54 -45.27
CA SER A 55 -50.29 46.90 -46.01
C SER A 55 -50.15 48.01 -47.07
N ALA A 56 -48.94 48.41 -47.46
CA ALA A 56 -48.73 49.44 -48.47
C ALA A 56 -47.65 49.06 -49.48
N GLN A 57 -47.91 48.04 -50.31
CA GLN A 57 -47.62 47.98 -51.75
C GLN A 57 -47.93 46.56 -52.25
N ALA A 58 -49.10 46.36 -52.87
CA ALA A 58 -49.45 45.11 -53.53
C ALA A 58 -49.45 45.33 -55.04
N ASP A 59 -48.40 44.84 -55.71
CA ASP A 59 -48.41 44.48 -57.13
C ASP A 59 -48.91 43.03 -57.26
N PRO A 60 -49.86 42.69 -58.15
CA PRO A 60 -50.54 41.41 -58.11
C PRO A 60 -50.02 40.47 -59.21
N LEU A 61 -48.82 39.88 -59.11
CA LEU A 61 -48.42 38.72 -59.94
C LEU A 61 -47.03 38.14 -59.55
N ALA A 62 -46.93 37.48 -58.39
CA ALA A 62 -45.89 36.49 -58.12
C ALA A 62 -46.27 35.59 -56.93
N PRO A 63 -46.06 34.26 -56.98
CA PRO A 63 -46.22 33.41 -55.81
C PRO A 63 -45.17 33.78 -54.74
N PRO A 64 -45.52 33.77 -53.44
CA PRO A 64 -44.55 34.06 -52.38
C PRO A 64 -43.42 33.02 -52.44
N PRO A 65 -42.15 33.42 -52.39
CA PRO A 65 -41.06 32.47 -52.33
C PRO A 65 -41.22 31.60 -51.07
N PRO A 66 -40.96 30.29 -51.14
CA PRO A 66 -41.01 29.41 -49.97
C PRO A 66 -40.17 29.99 -48.83
N LEU A 67 -40.65 29.87 -47.59
CA LEU A 67 -40.01 30.41 -46.37
C LEU A 67 -38.51 30.04 -46.25
N GLN A 68 -38.09 28.92 -46.85
CA GLN A 68 -36.70 28.50 -46.95
C GLN A 68 -35.81 29.48 -47.73
N GLN A 69 -36.32 30.06 -48.82
CA GLN A 69 -35.60 31.09 -49.56
C GLN A 69 -35.53 32.38 -48.77
N GLN A 70 -36.61 32.76 -48.07
CA GLN A 70 -36.59 33.92 -47.18
C GLN A 70 -35.55 33.75 -46.08
N ASN A 71 -35.50 32.60 -45.40
CA ASN A 71 -34.46 32.30 -44.41
C ASN A 71 -33.05 32.35 -45.00
N ALA A 72 -32.82 31.82 -46.20
CA ALA A 72 -31.52 31.91 -46.86
C ALA A 72 -31.12 33.36 -47.22
N TYR A 73 -32.08 34.21 -47.63
CA TYR A 73 -31.82 35.64 -47.87
C TYR A 73 -31.56 36.39 -46.57
N PHE A 74 -32.30 36.08 -45.50
CA PHE A 74 -32.08 36.65 -44.17
C PHE A 74 -30.73 36.21 -43.60
N GLU A 75 -30.35 34.93 -43.72
CA GLU A 75 -29.03 34.43 -43.35
C GLU A 75 -27.93 35.13 -44.15
N ALA A 76 -28.08 35.24 -45.47
CA ALA A 76 -27.11 35.97 -46.31
C ALA A 76 -26.97 37.43 -45.86
N PHE A 77 -28.08 38.11 -45.55
CA PHE A 77 -28.05 39.48 -45.02
C PHE A 77 -27.37 39.55 -43.64
N VAL A 78 -27.67 38.61 -42.73
CA VAL A 78 -27.05 38.53 -41.40
C VAL A 78 -25.55 38.24 -41.51
N HIS A 79 -25.12 37.39 -42.44
CA HIS A 79 -23.71 37.13 -42.74
C HIS A 79 -23.00 38.31 -43.41
N THR A 80 -23.72 39.31 -43.93
CA THR A 80 -23.12 40.56 -44.41
C THR A 80 -22.86 41.57 -43.30
N LEU A 81 -23.48 41.40 -42.12
CA LEU A 81 -23.26 42.30 -40.99
C LEU A 81 -21.82 42.16 -40.44
N PRO A 82 -21.04 43.25 -40.32
CA PRO A 82 -19.63 43.17 -39.89
C PRO A 82 -19.44 42.58 -38.50
N SER A 83 -20.40 42.79 -37.59
CA SER A 83 -20.35 42.22 -36.23
C SER A 83 -20.44 40.71 -36.26
N VAL A 84 -21.33 40.17 -37.10
CA VAL A 84 -21.55 38.73 -37.24
C VAL A 84 -20.35 38.07 -37.93
N GLN A 85 -19.77 38.73 -38.95
CA GLN A 85 -18.53 38.27 -39.59
C GLN A 85 -17.36 38.20 -38.61
N ARG A 86 -17.20 39.21 -37.74
CA ARG A 86 -16.17 39.19 -36.69
C ARG A 86 -16.37 38.00 -35.74
N THR A 87 -17.59 37.77 -35.27
CA THR A 87 -17.87 36.64 -34.38
C THR A 87 -17.68 35.28 -35.04
N ILE A 88 -17.99 35.15 -36.33
CA ILE A 88 -17.74 33.91 -37.10
C ILE A 88 -16.23 33.69 -37.25
N ALA A 89 -15.47 34.72 -37.62
CA ALA A 89 -14.02 34.61 -37.73
C ALA A 89 -13.35 34.28 -36.38
N GLU A 90 -13.85 34.86 -35.28
CA GLU A 90 -13.41 34.53 -33.93
C GLU A 90 -13.76 33.08 -33.55
N HIS A 91 -14.96 32.63 -33.90
CA HIS A 91 -15.40 31.25 -33.68
C HIS A 91 -14.56 30.25 -34.48
N ASP A 92 -14.29 30.52 -35.75
CA ASP A 92 -13.49 29.65 -36.62
C ASP A 92 -12.04 29.56 -36.11
N ALA A 93 -11.45 30.68 -35.69
CA ALA A 93 -10.13 30.69 -35.05
C ALA A 93 -10.10 29.87 -33.74
N LEU A 94 -11.19 29.89 -32.95
CA LEU A 94 -11.31 29.06 -31.76
C LEU A 94 -11.43 27.58 -32.11
N LEU A 95 -12.19 27.22 -33.15
CA LEU A 95 -12.29 25.84 -33.62
C LEU A 95 -10.93 25.32 -34.07
N GLU A 96 -10.18 26.07 -34.87
CA GLU A 96 -8.82 25.71 -35.28
C GLU A 96 -7.90 25.49 -34.06
N SER A 97 -7.96 26.38 -33.07
CA SER A 97 -7.18 26.24 -31.84
C SER A 97 -7.57 24.99 -31.03
N ILE A 98 -8.87 24.65 -30.98
CA ILE A 98 -9.37 23.45 -30.30
C ILE A 98 -8.92 22.20 -31.05
N GLU A 99 -9.02 22.17 -32.38
CA GLU A 99 -8.57 21.07 -33.21
C GLU A 99 -7.07 20.82 -33.04
N ASP A 100 -6.26 21.87 -33.04
CA ASP A 100 -4.82 21.77 -32.81
C ASP A 100 -4.49 21.22 -31.42
N LYS A 101 -5.20 21.67 -30.38
CA LYS A 101 -5.05 21.13 -29.02
C LYS A 101 -5.49 19.67 -28.96
N ALA A 102 -6.56 19.30 -29.66
CA ALA A 102 -7.06 17.94 -29.72
C ALA A 102 -6.06 17.02 -30.43
N ARG A 103 -5.43 17.46 -31.52
CA ARG A 103 -4.36 16.73 -32.24
C ARG A 103 -3.15 16.50 -31.33
N ARG A 104 -2.64 17.55 -30.68
CA ARG A 104 -1.51 17.43 -29.72
C ARG A 104 -1.85 16.49 -28.56
N ASN A 105 -3.06 16.58 -28.03
CA ASN A 105 -3.51 15.66 -26.99
C ASN A 105 -3.60 14.22 -27.50
N ALA A 106 -4.07 13.99 -28.73
CA ALA A 106 -4.13 12.66 -29.33
C ALA A 106 -2.74 12.04 -29.53
N GLU A 107 -1.75 12.86 -29.93
CA GLU A 107 -0.35 12.44 -30.07
C GLU A 107 0.31 12.08 -28.74
N LEU A 108 -0.01 12.79 -27.65
CA LEU A 108 0.59 12.56 -26.33
C LEU A 108 -0.01 11.38 -25.56
N LYS A 109 -1.29 11.06 -25.79
CA LYS A 109 -2.01 9.94 -25.15
C LYS A 109 -1.22 8.62 -25.12
N PRO A 110 -0.70 8.08 -26.23
CA PRO A 110 -0.02 6.77 -26.22
C PRO A 110 1.21 6.77 -25.31
N ARG A 111 1.98 7.87 -25.28
CA ARG A 111 3.16 8.00 -24.41
C ARG A 111 2.77 8.05 -22.93
N LEU A 112 1.72 8.82 -22.60
CA LEU A 112 1.23 8.90 -21.22
C LEU A 112 0.62 7.58 -20.75
N GLU A 113 -0.07 6.86 -21.62
CA GLU A 113 -0.58 5.52 -21.31
C GLU A 113 0.55 4.51 -21.14
N ALA A 114 1.59 4.56 -21.97
CA ALA A 114 2.78 3.72 -21.80
C ALA A 114 3.43 3.97 -20.43
N LEU A 115 3.68 5.24 -20.08
CA LEU A 115 4.24 5.61 -18.79
C LEU A 115 3.34 5.20 -17.62
N ARG A 116 2.01 5.34 -17.77
CA ARG A 116 1.05 4.87 -16.76
C ARG A 116 1.14 3.36 -16.56
N ARG A 117 1.26 2.57 -17.63
CA ARG A 117 1.40 1.11 -17.54
C ARG A 117 2.73 0.74 -16.87
N GLU A 118 3.83 1.37 -17.25
CA GLU A 118 5.15 1.13 -16.66
C GLU A 118 5.16 1.44 -15.16
N THR A 119 4.68 2.62 -14.77
CA THR A 119 4.59 3.01 -13.35
C THR A 119 3.66 2.09 -12.56
N GLN A 120 2.54 1.66 -13.15
CA GLN A 120 1.64 0.69 -12.54
C GLN A 120 2.34 -0.67 -12.35
N GLN A 121 3.12 -1.14 -13.31
CA GLN A 121 3.90 -2.38 -13.19
C GLN A 121 4.97 -2.28 -12.10
N CYS A 122 5.76 -1.20 -12.09
CA CYS A 122 6.77 -0.98 -11.04
C CYS A 122 6.12 -0.91 -9.65
N PHE A 123 4.97 -0.26 -9.53
CA PHE A 123 4.23 -0.18 -8.27
C PHE A 123 3.71 -1.55 -7.82
N GLN A 124 3.15 -2.34 -8.73
CA GLN A 124 2.72 -3.72 -8.44
C GLN A 124 3.89 -4.60 -8.01
N GLN A 125 5.05 -4.46 -8.66
CA GLN A 125 6.27 -5.19 -8.28
C GLN A 125 6.73 -4.80 -6.87
N ALA A 126 6.75 -3.51 -6.54
CA ALA A 126 7.10 -3.04 -5.21
C ALA A 126 6.13 -3.59 -4.15
N GLN A 127 4.82 -3.55 -4.40
CA GLN A 127 3.83 -4.15 -3.49
C GLN A 127 4.02 -5.66 -3.32
N ALA A 128 4.37 -6.37 -4.39
CA ALA A 128 4.64 -7.80 -4.33
C ALA A 128 5.89 -8.10 -3.48
N LEU A 129 6.94 -7.30 -3.60
CA LEU A 129 8.15 -7.42 -2.77
C LEU A 129 7.87 -7.08 -1.30
N ASP A 130 7.09 -6.03 -1.03
CA ASP A 130 6.69 -5.68 0.34
C ASP A 130 5.89 -6.82 1.00
N ALA A 131 4.98 -7.44 0.23
CA ALA A 131 4.23 -8.60 0.69
C ALA A 131 5.12 -9.82 0.96
N GLN A 132 6.19 -10.01 0.18
CA GLN A 132 7.19 -11.07 0.39
C GLN A 132 8.15 -10.76 1.55
N TRP A 133 8.43 -9.48 1.82
CA TRP A 133 9.31 -9.05 2.90
C TRP A 133 8.75 -9.36 4.28
N LEU A 134 7.45 -9.15 4.48
CA LEU A 134 6.78 -9.41 5.77
C LEU A 134 7.01 -10.82 6.33
N PRO A 135 6.72 -11.93 5.61
CA PRO A 135 6.98 -13.26 6.11
C PRO A 135 8.48 -13.56 6.25
N LEU A 136 9.33 -13.06 5.34
CA LEU A 136 10.77 -13.24 5.44
C LEU A 136 11.32 -12.58 6.71
N ASN A 137 10.91 -11.35 6.99
CA ASN A 137 11.29 -10.64 8.21
C ASN A 137 10.76 -11.36 9.46
N ALA A 138 9.55 -11.91 9.43
CA ALA A 138 9.04 -12.71 10.54
C ALA A 138 9.90 -13.97 10.80
N THR A 139 10.31 -14.69 9.75
CA THR A 139 11.22 -15.84 9.89
C THR A 139 12.59 -15.43 10.40
N LEU A 140 13.11 -14.28 9.93
CA LEU A 140 14.35 -13.70 10.40
C LEU A 140 14.24 -13.41 11.90
N GLU A 141 13.22 -12.67 12.33
CA GLU A 141 12.98 -12.36 13.74
C GLU A 141 12.87 -13.62 14.60
N GLU A 142 12.23 -14.68 14.10
CA GLU A 142 12.15 -15.96 14.80
C GLU A 142 13.52 -16.61 15.00
N MET A 143 14.37 -16.59 13.97
CA MET A 143 15.74 -17.09 14.07
C MET A 143 16.57 -16.22 15.02
N TYR A 144 16.45 -14.89 14.91
CA TYR A 144 17.17 -13.95 15.77
C TYR A 144 16.72 -14.02 17.24
N LYS A 145 15.47 -14.38 17.56
CA LYS A 145 15.03 -14.60 18.95
C LYS A 145 15.92 -15.60 19.68
N ARG A 146 16.40 -16.65 18.99
CA ARG A 146 17.29 -17.67 19.56
C ARG A 146 18.67 -17.13 19.91
N PHE A 147 19.16 -16.17 19.12
CA PHE A 147 20.45 -15.51 19.29
C PHE A 147 20.35 -14.17 20.01
N SER A 148 19.15 -13.78 20.46
CA SER A 148 18.97 -12.58 21.25
C SER A 148 19.82 -12.66 22.53
N PRO A 149 20.41 -11.56 23.00
CA PRO A 149 21.23 -11.58 24.20
C PRO A 149 20.49 -12.17 25.42
N ALA A 150 19.18 -11.93 25.50
CA ALA A 150 18.33 -12.51 26.54
C ALA A 150 18.19 -14.04 26.41
N SER A 151 17.96 -14.56 25.20
CA SER A 151 17.92 -16.01 24.94
C SER A 151 19.26 -16.68 25.23
N LEU A 152 20.37 -16.08 24.78
CA LEU A 152 21.71 -16.61 25.05
C LEU A 152 22.03 -16.61 26.55
N HIS A 153 21.66 -15.55 27.28
CA HIS A 153 21.79 -15.51 28.73
C HIS A 153 20.93 -16.59 29.41
N ALA A 154 19.68 -16.77 28.99
CA ALA A 154 18.80 -17.82 29.51
C ALA A 154 19.36 -19.24 29.23
N GLN A 155 19.94 -19.45 28.05
CA GLN A 155 20.62 -20.72 27.72
C GLN A 155 21.86 -20.92 28.60
N LEU A 156 22.62 -19.87 28.88
CA LEU A 156 23.77 -19.92 29.79
C LEU A 156 23.33 -20.30 31.21
N THR A 157 22.31 -19.64 31.76
CA THR A 157 21.79 -19.93 33.10
C THR A 157 21.19 -21.33 33.19
N GLN A 158 20.41 -21.76 32.21
CA GLN A 158 19.92 -23.14 32.15
C GLN A 158 21.07 -24.16 32.07
N GLY A 159 22.08 -23.87 31.25
CA GLY A 159 23.28 -24.69 31.14
C GLY A 159 24.11 -24.75 32.44
N THR A 160 24.11 -23.68 33.25
CA THR A 160 24.73 -23.70 34.58
C THR A 160 23.96 -24.57 35.56
N SER A 161 22.63 -24.48 35.60
CA SER A 161 21.81 -25.33 36.47
C SER A 161 21.98 -26.81 36.12
N LYS A 162 21.95 -27.17 34.83
CA LYS A 162 22.21 -28.55 34.38
C LYS A 162 23.57 -29.09 34.83
N LEU A 163 24.62 -28.25 34.83
CA LEU A 163 25.94 -28.66 35.32
C LEU A 163 25.95 -28.85 36.84
N HIS A 164 25.22 -28.02 37.58
CA HIS A 164 25.05 -28.18 39.01
C HIS A 164 24.34 -29.50 39.31
N ASP A 165 23.17 -29.73 38.71
CA ASP A 165 22.37 -30.95 38.88
C ASP A 165 23.17 -32.20 38.50
N ALA A 166 23.93 -32.17 37.40
CA ALA A 166 24.79 -33.27 36.99
C ALA A 166 25.93 -33.54 38.00
N SER A 167 26.49 -32.49 38.61
CA SER A 167 27.52 -32.64 39.64
C SER A 167 26.96 -33.21 40.95
N GLU A 168 25.74 -32.82 41.33
CA GLU A 168 25.02 -33.38 42.48
C GLU A 168 24.63 -34.83 42.22
N ALA A 169 24.11 -35.15 41.03
CA ALA A 169 23.78 -36.52 40.65
C ALA A 169 25.01 -37.44 40.67
N LEU A 170 26.16 -36.95 40.22
CA LEU A 170 27.44 -37.67 40.29
C LEU A 170 27.85 -37.89 41.76
N ALA A 171 27.74 -36.86 42.61
CA ALA A 171 28.04 -36.99 44.04
C ALA A 171 27.12 -37.99 44.73
N ASN A 172 25.81 -37.93 44.48
CA ASN A 172 24.83 -38.86 45.03
C ASN A 172 25.12 -40.30 44.58
N ALA A 173 25.37 -40.52 43.28
CA ALA A 173 25.73 -41.84 42.76
C ALA A 173 27.01 -42.41 43.39
N TYR A 174 27.97 -41.55 43.73
CA TYR A 174 29.19 -41.97 44.43
C TYR A 174 28.91 -42.35 45.89
N VAL A 175 28.12 -41.55 46.61
CA VAL A 175 27.73 -41.84 48.01
C VAL A 175 26.91 -43.12 48.12
N GLU A 176 26.01 -43.35 47.16
CA GLU A 176 25.17 -44.55 47.09
C GLU A 176 25.94 -45.79 46.56
N ASN A 177 27.24 -45.64 46.23
CA ASN A 177 28.09 -46.68 45.65
C ASN A 177 27.52 -47.29 44.36
N LEU A 178 26.88 -46.51 43.49
CA LEU A 178 26.45 -46.93 42.15
C LEU A 178 27.57 -46.68 41.13
N PRO A 179 28.45 -47.67 40.82
CA PRO A 179 29.67 -47.44 40.05
C PRO A 179 29.37 -47.21 38.56
N SER A 180 28.24 -47.74 38.08
CA SER A 180 27.84 -47.70 36.68
C SER A 180 27.52 -46.28 36.19
N LEU A 181 26.94 -45.43 37.04
CA LEU A 181 26.60 -44.04 36.70
C LEU A 181 27.81 -43.08 36.85
N ALA A 182 28.66 -43.31 37.85
CA ALA A 182 29.87 -42.50 38.08
C ALA A 182 30.94 -42.72 36.99
N SER A 183 31.04 -43.93 36.46
CA SER A 183 32.00 -44.26 35.40
C SER A 183 31.49 -43.93 33.98
N GLY A 184 30.18 -43.81 33.77
CA GLY A 184 29.60 -43.54 32.44
C GLY A 184 29.69 -44.72 31.48
N PHE A 185 29.85 -45.93 32.01
CA PHE A 185 29.88 -47.17 31.26
C PHE A 185 28.58 -47.93 31.55
N VAL A 186 27.58 -47.72 30.69
CA VAL A 186 26.45 -48.64 30.57
C VAL A 186 26.87 -49.67 29.53
N THR A 187 27.47 -50.77 29.96
CA THR A 187 27.36 -52.02 29.21
C THR A 187 26.16 -52.79 29.76
N PRO A 188 25.16 -53.10 28.93
CA PRO A 188 24.19 -54.12 29.26
C PRO A 188 24.91 -55.46 29.36
N ASP A 189 24.55 -56.26 30.36
CA ASP A 189 25.02 -57.61 30.66
C ASP A 189 25.57 -58.43 29.47
N GLU A 190 26.87 -58.78 29.55
CA GLU A 190 27.40 -60.01 28.95
C GLU A 190 28.21 -60.78 30.01
N PRO A 191 27.74 -61.95 30.46
CA PRO A 191 28.45 -62.78 31.42
C PRO A 191 29.48 -63.63 30.67
N GLY A 192 30.71 -63.14 30.47
CA GLY A 192 31.71 -64.01 29.84
C GLY A 192 33.06 -63.45 29.37
N SER A 193 33.46 -62.22 29.69
CA SER A 193 34.79 -61.73 29.28
C SER A 193 35.78 -61.68 30.44
N LEU A 194 36.80 -62.54 30.34
CA LEU A 194 37.98 -62.60 31.21
C LEU A 194 38.80 -61.29 31.16
N PRO A 195 39.58 -60.99 32.22
CA PRO A 195 40.31 -59.73 32.34
C PRO A 195 41.63 -59.82 31.58
N ILE A 196 41.68 -59.28 30.36
CA ILE A 196 42.95 -59.12 29.62
C ILE A 196 43.12 -57.65 29.19
N SER A 197 44.31 -57.14 29.53
CA SER A 197 44.94 -55.88 29.11
C SER A 197 44.69 -54.63 29.98
N SER A 198 45.47 -54.52 31.05
CA SER A 198 46.52 -53.49 31.25
C SER A 198 46.38 -52.14 30.52
N SER A 199 45.35 -51.39 30.89
CA SER A 199 45.47 -49.95 31.11
C SER A 199 45.35 -49.74 32.62
N PRO A 200 46.09 -48.82 33.27
CA PRO A 200 45.85 -48.50 34.66
C PRO A 200 44.46 -47.85 34.72
N ASN A 201 43.42 -48.67 34.91
CA ASN A 201 42.09 -48.17 35.17
C ASN A 201 42.22 -47.33 36.44
N PRO A 202 42.05 -46.01 36.37
CA PRO A 202 42.23 -45.17 37.54
C PRO A 202 41.27 -45.66 38.62
N ASP A 203 41.70 -45.70 39.88
CA ASP A 203 40.84 -46.08 41.00
C ASP A 203 39.51 -45.32 40.89
N PRO A 204 38.35 -45.96 41.15
CA PRO A 204 37.04 -45.34 40.97
C PRO A 204 36.93 -43.99 41.72
N ASP A 205 37.61 -43.86 42.85
CA ASP A 205 37.72 -42.63 43.63
C ASP A 205 38.48 -41.52 42.87
N THR A 206 39.58 -41.86 42.21
CA THR A 206 40.34 -40.88 41.41
C THR A 206 39.56 -40.45 40.17
N GLN A 207 38.76 -41.35 39.58
CA GLN A 207 37.87 -41.02 38.47
C GLN A 207 36.73 -40.10 38.91
N PHE A 208 36.11 -40.40 40.06
CA PHE A 208 35.10 -39.55 40.69
C PHE A 208 35.65 -38.15 40.93
N VAL A 209 36.76 -38.03 41.64
CA VAL A 209 37.37 -36.74 41.98
C VAL A 209 37.71 -35.95 40.71
N ARG A 210 38.25 -36.61 39.68
CA ARG A 210 38.56 -35.96 38.40
C ARG A 210 37.31 -35.40 37.73
N LYS A 211 36.27 -36.22 37.55
CA LYS A 211 35.02 -35.82 36.87
C LYS A 211 34.24 -34.77 37.66
N PHE A 212 34.16 -34.92 38.98
CA PHE A 212 33.49 -33.96 39.85
C PHE A 212 34.18 -32.60 39.84
N ARG A 213 35.53 -32.57 39.93
CA ARG A 213 36.32 -31.33 39.81
C ARG A 213 36.12 -30.68 38.45
N GLU A 214 36.10 -31.46 37.38
CA GLU A 214 35.86 -30.95 36.02
C GLU A 214 34.48 -30.29 35.90
N LEU A 215 33.42 -30.98 36.34
CA LEU A 215 32.05 -30.44 36.33
C LEU A 215 31.93 -29.16 37.17
N ARG A 216 32.47 -29.14 38.39
CA ARG A 216 32.43 -27.96 39.26
C ARG A 216 33.25 -26.80 38.73
N THR A 217 34.41 -27.06 38.14
CA THR A 217 35.23 -26.01 37.51
C THR A 217 34.47 -25.36 36.35
N ARG A 218 33.82 -26.17 35.49
CA ARG A 218 32.99 -25.66 34.39
C ARG A 218 31.76 -24.90 34.91
N TYR A 219 31.11 -25.41 35.95
CA TYR A 219 29.98 -24.74 36.63
C TYR A 219 30.39 -23.36 37.14
N HIS A 220 31.44 -23.26 37.96
CA HIS A 220 31.87 -21.98 38.53
C HIS A 220 32.30 -20.98 37.45
N ARG A 221 33.01 -21.45 36.41
CA ARG A 221 33.36 -20.60 35.27
C ARG A 221 32.12 -20.02 34.60
N ARG A 222 31.11 -20.85 34.30
CA ARG A 222 29.88 -20.39 33.65
C ARG A 222 28.99 -19.55 34.58
N ALA A 223 28.96 -19.85 35.88
CA ALA A 223 28.22 -19.08 36.89
C ALA A 223 28.79 -17.66 37.02
N LEU A 224 30.12 -17.51 37.07
CA LEU A 224 30.78 -16.21 37.06
C LEU A 224 30.50 -15.44 35.76
N LEU A 225 30.47 -16.12 34.61
CA LEU A 225 30.10 -15.48 33.35
C LEU A 225 28.64 -15.02 33.34
N ALA A 226 27.71 -15.83 33.86
CA ALA A 226 26.30 -15.47 33.98
C ALA A 226 26.10 -14.26 34.90
N GLU A 227 26.79 -14.22 36.05
CA GLU A 227 26.75 -13.10 36.98
C GLU A 227 27.34 -11.81 36.37
N ARG A 228 28.44 -11.93 35.63
CA ARG A 228 29.02 -10.77 34.93
C ARG A 228 28.10 -10.26 33.82
N TRP A 229 27.41 -11.17 33.14
CA TRP A 229 26.43 -10.84 32.11
C TRP A 229 25.23 -10.11 32.72
N SER A 230 24.65 -10.62 33.81
CA SER A 230 23.52 -9.96 34.49
C SER A 230 23.88 -8.57 35.03
N LYS A 231 25.15 -8.36 35.40
CA LYS A 231 25.70 -7.05 35.79
C LYS A 231 26.01 -6.11 34.63
N GLY A 232 25.86 -6.54 33.37
CA GLY A 232 26.17 -5.73 32.18
C GLY A 232 27.68 -5.49 31.96
N THR A 233 28.54 -6.21 32.67
CA THR A 233 30.02 -6.07 32.56
C THR A 233 30.64 -6.91 31.45
N VAL A 234 29.81 -7.60 30.66
CA VAL A 234 30.24 -8.36 29.48
C VAL A 234 30.14 -7.47 28.26
N ALA A 235 31.28 -6.90 27.84
CA ALA A 235 31.42 -6.29 26.53
C ALA A 235 31.71 -7.39 25.52
N TRP A 236 30.81 -7.58 24.55
CA TRP A 236 31.10 -8.34 23.34
C TRP A 236 32.04 -7.47 22.50
N ARG A 237 33.21 -8.01 22.14
CA ARG A 237 34.07 -7.33 21.15
C ARG A 237 33.45 -7.56 19.79
N ASP A 238 32.89 -6.52 19.21
CA ASP A 238 32.57 -6.49 17.79
C ASP A 238 33.87 -6.19 17.04
N GLU A 239 34.56 -7.24 16.57
CA GLU A 239 35.60 -7.13 15.52
C GLU A 239 35.01 -7.53 14.17
#